data_AF-A0A7U9S9Z8-F1
#
_entry.id   AF-A0A7U9S9Z8-F1
#
_cell.length_a   1.000
_cell.length_b   1.000
_cell.length_c   1.000
_cell.angle_alpha   90.00
_cell.angle_beta   90.00
_cell.angle_gamma   90.00
#
_symmetry.space_group_name_H-M   'P 1'
#
loop_
_entity.id
_entity.type
_entity.pdbx_description
1 polymer ?
#
loop_
_entity_poly.entity_id
_entity_poly.type
_entity_poly.pdbx_seq_one_letter_code
_entity_poly.pdbx_strand_id
1 'polypeptide(L)'
;MTHFVIPGVDSASSALHVARTIVRRAERRMVELTGSSPVREVLMRYVNRLSDAVYALARLQEETTAQEQMREKVTELVKNVLAEHAEDLPPISLEILRSMAERAREKSRELGVPVVFSAVDSGGNLLLLERMEGALLGSVEVSAGKAYTANAFHMPTHELGQAARPDGPLYGIENAAPGKIILFGGGFPYVSGGKIVGGIGISGGTVEQDMEIARYAMSV
;
A
#
# COMPACT_ATOMS: atom_id res chain seq x y z
N MET A 1 37.97 13.86 0.26
CA MET A 1 37.55 12.87 1.25
C MET A 1 37.13 13.62 2.51
N THR A 2 35.83 13.89 2.70
CA THR A 2 35.34 14.76 3.79
C THR A 2 34.92 14.02 5.06
N HIS A 3 35.03 12.69 5.11
CA HIS A 3 34.59 11.91 6.27
C HIS A 3 35.64 10.85 6.63
N PHE A 4 36.17 10.93 7.86
CA PHE A 4 37.14 10.00 8.46
C PHE A 4 36.49 8.69 8.95
N VAL A 5 35.16 8.69 9.11
CA VAL A 5 34.35 7.53 9.48
C VAL A 5 33.16 7.46 8.54
N ILE A 6 32.98 6.32 7.87
CA ILE A 6 31.75 6.01 7.14
C ILE A 6 30.80 5.37 8.18
N PRO A 7 29.68 6.00 8.53
CA PRO A 7 28.71 5.37 9.43
C PRO A 7 28.19 4.09 8.79
N GLY A 8 28.07 3.02 9.59
CA GLY A 8 27.40 1.80 9.15
C GLY A 8 25.96 2.11 8.76
N VAL A 9 25.43 1.40 7.75
CA VAL A 9 24.07 1.61 7.22
C VAL A 9 23.01 1.24 8.27
N ASP A 10 23.33 0.28 9.14
CA ASP A 10 22.47 -0.17 10.23
C ASP A 10 23.28 -0.85 11.35
N SER A 11 22.62 -1.12 12.47
CA SER A 11 23.24 -1.73 13.65
C SER A 11 23.64 -3.20 13.44
N ALA A 12 22.91 -3.94 12.60
CA ALA A 12 23.19 -5.36 12.36
C ALA A 12 24.38 -5.54 11.40
N SER A 13 24.47 -4.77 10.32
CA SER A 13 25.68 -4.76 9.48
C SER A 13 26.92 -4.34 10.27
N SER A 14 26.77 -3.35 11.17
CA SER A 14 27.84 -2.94 12.09
C SER A 14 28.30 -4.09 12.98
N ALA A 15 27.38 -4.86 13.56
CA ALA A 15 27.71 -6.03 14.37
C ALA A 15 28.46 -7.12 13.56
N LEU A 16 28.08 -7.33 12.30
CA LEU A 16 28.75 -8.26 11.40
C LEU A 16 30.18 -7.79 11.06
N HIS A 17 30.39 -6.49 10.81
CA HIS A 17 31.74 -5.95 10.64
C HIS A 17 32.61 -6.14 11.88
N VAL A 18 32.05 -5.94 13.07
CA VAL A 18 32.75 -6.23 14.34
C VAL A 18 33.11 -7.71 14.44
N ALA A 19 32.17 -8.62 14.16
CA ALA A 19 32.42 -10.07 14.15
C ALA A 19 33.57 -10.43 13.19
N ARG A 20 33.61 -9.81 12.00
CA ARG A 20 34.72 -9.99 11.05
C ARG A 20 36.07 -9.60 11.65
N THR A 21 36.15 -8.50 12.41
CA THR A 21 37.41 -8.10 13.07
C THR A 21 37.90 -9.14 14.08
N ILE A 22 36.98 -9.81 14.78
CA ILE A 22 37.30 -10.88 15.72
C ILE A 22 37.85 -12.08 14.96
N VAL A 23 37.22 -12.47 13.85
CA VAL A 23 37.68 -13.58 13.00
C VAL A 23 39.07 -13.29 12.42
N ARG A 24 39.32 -12.08 11.92
CA ARG A 24 40.65 -11.66 11.43
C ARG A 24 41.72 -11.64 12.53
N ARG A 25 41.33 -11.28 13.77
CA ARG A 25 42.23 -11.37 14.93
C ARG A 25 42.59 -12.82 15.25
N ALA A 26 41.61 -13.72 15.21
CA ALA A 26 41.84 -15.16 15.39
C ALA A 26 42.77 -15.72 14.30
N GLU A 27 42.55 -15.35 13.03
CA GLU A 27 43.42 -15.73 11.91
C GLU A 27 44.88 -15.34 12.17
N ARG A 28 45.13 -14.08 12.57
CA ARG A 28 46.51 -13.62 12.88
C ARG A 28 47.15 -14.41 14.02
N ARG A 29 46.41 -14.71 15.09
CA ARG A 29 46.91 -15.52 16.22
C ARG A 29 47.20 -16.96 15.80
N MET A 30 46.42 -17.51 14.88
CA MET A 30 46.68 -18.85 14.35
C MET A 30 47.92 -18.88 13.44
N VAL A 31 48.15 -17.83 12.64
CA VAL A 31 49.40 -17.68 11.86
C VAL A 31 50.61 -17.55 12.78
N GLU A 32 50.50 -16.85 13.91
CA GLU A 32 51.59 -16.76 14.88
C GLU A 32 51.88 -18.14 15.53
N LEU A 33 50.82 -18.89 15.87
CA LEU A 33 50.94 -20.20 16.49
C LEU A 33 51.65 -21.23 15.61
N THR A 34 51.54 -21.16 14.28
CA THR A 34 52.24 -22.10 13.37
C THR A 34 53.75 -22.05 13.51
N GLY A 35 54.32 -20.96 14.03
CA GLY A 35 55.75 -20.84 14.32
C GLY A 35 56.22 -21.65 15.54
N SER A 36 55.31 -22.09 16.41
CA SER A 36 55.63 -22.80 17.67
C SER A 36 54.95 -24.16 17.82
N SER A 37 53.82 -24.39 17.15
CA SER A 37 53.06 -25.64 17.20
C SER A 37 52.39 -25.93 15.85
N PRO A 38 52.29 -27.20 15.42
CA PRO A 38 51.57 -27.54 14.19
C PRO A 38 50.09 -27.16 14.31
N VAL A 39 49.58 -26.40 13.34
CA VAL A 39 48.16 -26.06 13.20
C VAL A 39 47.61 -26.77 11.96
N ARG A 40 46.45 -27.40 12.08
CA ARG A 40 45.81 -28.10 10.96
C ARG A 40 45.40 -27.11 9.87
N GLU A 41 45.80 -27.36 8.63
CA GLU A 41 45.53 -26.48 7.48
C GLU A 41 44.03 -26.21 7.28
N VAL A 42 43.17 -27.21 7.54
CA VAL A 42 41.71 -27.06 7.45
C VAL A 42 41.16 -25.94 8.34
N LEU A 43 41.76 -25.71 9.51
CA LEU A 43 41.34 -24.65 10.43
C LEU A 43 41.73 -23.27 9.89
N MET A 44 42.91 -23.15 9.27
CA MET A 44 43.34 -21.92 8.59
C MET A 44 42.40 -21.56 7.45
N ARG A 45 42.07 -22.54 6.59
CA ARG A 45 41.11 -22.35 5.49
C ARG A 45 39.71 -21.98 6.02
N TYR A 46 39.24 -22.65 7.08
CA TYR A 46 37.95 -22.37 7.69
C TYR A 46 37.85 -20.93 8.21
N VAL A 47 38.81 -20.48 9.02
CA VAL A 47 38.80 -19.10 9.57
C VAL A 47 38.92 -18.05 8.46
N ASN A 48 39.65 -18.37 7.39
CA ASN A 48 39.72 -17.50 6.22
C ASN A 48 38.35 -17.35 5.55
N ARG A 49 37.68 -18.47 5.23
CA ARG A 49 36.33 -18.48 4.64
C ARG A 49 35.27 -17.88 5.56
N LEU A 50 35.37 -18.09 6.87
CA LEU A 50 34.46 -17.52 7.85
C LEU A 50 34.47 -15.98 7.79
N SER A 51 35.64 -15.37 7.65
CA SER A 51 35.69 -13.91 7.52
C SER A 51 35.08 -13.41 6.22
N ASP A 52 35.21 -14.16 5.13
CA ASP A 52 34.61 -13.79 3.85
C ASP A 52 33.09 -13.92 3.92
N ALA A 53 32.59 -14.98 4.57
CA ALA A 53 31.17 -15.17 4.83
C ALA A 53 30.58 -14.03 5.68
N VAL A 54 31.25 -13.67 6.79
CA VAL A 54 30.78 -12.56 7.63
C VAL A 54 30.80 -11.22 6.88
N TYR A 55 31.78 -11.00 6.01
CA TYR A 55 31.79 -9.82 5.15
C TYR A 55 30.64 -9.80 4.14
N ALA A 56 30.37 -10.94 3.48
CA ALA A 56 29.27 -11.06 2.54
C ALA A 56 27.91 -10.84 3.22
N LEU A 57 27.72 -11.37 4.43
CA LEU A 57 26.52 -11.13 5.23
C LEU A 57 26.36 -9.66 5.60
N ALA A 58 27.45 -8.98 5.98
CA ALA A 58 27.40 -7.54 6.28
C ALA A 58 26.96 -6.73 5.05
N ARG A 59 27.48 -7.07 3.86
CA ARG A 59 27.12 -6.40 2.60
C ARG A 59 25.68 -6.67 2.18
N LEU A 60 25.23 -7.90 2.32
CA LEU A 60 23.84 -8.26 2.05
C LEU A 60 22.88 -7.46 2.95
N GLN A 61 23.19 -7.36 4.24
CA GLN A 61 22.40 -6.58 5.20
C GLN A 61 22.35 -5.08 4.85
N GLU A 62 23.48 -4.50 4.44
CA GLU A 62 23.54 -3.10 3.97
C GLU A 62 22.65 -2.89 2.73
N GLU A 63 22.70 -3.82 1.76
CA GLU A 63 21.92 -3.74 0.53
C GLU A 63 20.41 -3.88 0.79
N THR A 64 20.01 -4.86 1.60
CA THR A 64 18.61 -5.05 1.99
C THR A 64 18.05 -3.82 2.70
N THR A 65 18.80 -3.26 3.66
CA THR A 65 18.38 -2.04 4.38
C THR A 65 18.24 -0.85 3.42
N ALA A 66 19.18 -0.67 2.49
CA ALA A 66 19.10 0.41 1.52
C ALA A 66 17.88 0.28 0.59
N GLN A 67 17.55 -0.95 0.16
CA GLN A 67 16.37 -1.22 -0.65
C GLN A 67 15.07 -0.90 0.11
N GLU A 68 14.98 -1.28 1.38
CA GLU A 68 13.82 -0.97 2.23
C GLU A 68 13.63 0.54 2.41
N GLN A 69 14.69 1.26 2.78
CA GLN A 69 14.66 2.73 2.93
C GLN A 69 14.27 3.44 1.62
N MET A 70 14.79 2.96 0.48
CA MET A 70 14.44 3.51 -0.82
C MET A 70 12.96 3.26 -1.14
N ARG A 71 12.46 2.05 -0.89
CA ARG A 71 11.06 1.68 -1.11
C ARG A 71 10.11 2.53 -0.28
N GLU A 72 10.43 2.78 0.99
CA GLU A 72 9.64 3.65 1.87
C GLU A 72 9.59 5.08 1.33
N LYS A 73 10.74 5.67 0.99
CA LYS A 73 10.81 7.02 0.41
C LYS A 73 10.02 7.15 -0.88
N VAL A 74 10.12 6.16 -1.78
CA VAL A 74 9.34 6.15 -3.03
C VAL A 74 7.85 6.10 -2.73
N THR A 75 7.44 5.26 -1.78
CA THR A 75 6.03 5.11 -1.40
C THR A 75 5.48 6.41 -0.81
N GLU A 76 6.24 7.10 0.04
CA GLU A 76 5.87 8.40 0.60
C GLU A 76 5.78 9.48 -0.48
N LEU A 77 6.75 9.55 -1.40
CA LEU A 77 6.74 10.52 -2.49
C LEU A 77 5.53 10.31 -3.41
N VAL A 78 5.24 9.05 -3.76
CA VAL A 78 4.05 8.70 -4.56
C VAL A 78 2.77 9.11 -3.83
N LYS A 79 2.65 8.86 -2.53
CA LYS A 79 1.49 9.32 -1.74
C LYS A 79 1.32 10.83 -1.77
N ASN A 80 2.41 11.59 -1.64
CA ASN A 80 2.35 13.05 -1.66
C ASN A 80 1.93 13.59 -3.02
N VAL A 81 2.48 13.05 -4.12
CA VAL A 81 2.09 13.44 -5.48
C VAL A 81 0.62 13.08 -5.76
N LEU A 82 0.16 11.91 -5.30
CA LEU A 82 -1.24 11.53 -5.43
C LEU A 82 -2.18 12.42 -4.59
N ALA A 83 -1.74 12.88 -3.42
CA ALA A 83 -2.50 13.81 -2.58
C ALA A 83 -2.59 15.22 -3.19
N GLU A 84 -1.52 15.72 -3.82
CA GLU A 84 -1.51 16.99 -4.56
C GLU A 84 -2.38 16.96 -5.84
N HIS A 85 -2.76 15.76 -6.29
CA HIS A 85 -3.64 15.54 -7.44
C HIS A 85 -4.99 14.91 -7.06
N ALA A 86 -5.37 14.90 -5.78
CA ALA A 86 -6.74 14.62 -5.42
C ALA A 86 -7.60 15.76 -5.98
N GLU A 87 -8.28 15.51 -7.10
CA GLU A 87 -9.17 16.48 -7.75
C GLU A 87 -10.12 17.05 -6.69
N ASP A 88 -9.98 18.34 -6.40
CA ASP A 88 -10.81 19.00 -5.41
C ASP A 88 -12.19 19.17 -6.01
N LEU A 89 -13.11 18.29 -5.61
CA LEU A 89 -14.47 18.29 -6.14
C LEU A 89 -15.21 19.54 -5.64
N PRO A 90 -16.21 20.02 -6.39
CA PRO A 90 -17.10 21.06 -5.91
C PRO A 90 -17.74 20.68 -4.57
N PRO A 91 -18.27 21.64 -3.79
CA PRO A 91 -18.94 21.33 -2.53
C PRO A 91 -20.04 20.30 -2.73
N ILE A 92 -20.04 19.28 -1.86
CA ILE A 92 -21.01 18.18 -1.96
C ILE A 92 -22.44 18.72 -1.87
N SER A 93 -23.23 18.44 -2.89
CA SER A 93 -24.64 18.82 -2.96
C SER A 93 -25.42 17.79 -3.76
N LEU A 94 -26.72 17.70 -3.53
CA LEU A 94 -27.56 16.75 -4.27
C LEU A 94 -27.56 17.05 -5.78
N GLU A 95 -27.36 18.31 -6.18
CA GLU A 95 -27.25 18.71 -7.58
C GLU A 95 -25.99 18.13 -8.23
N ILE A 96 -24.83 18.28 -7.58
CA ILE A 96 -23.58 17.68 -8.07
C ILE A 96 -23.68 16.16 -8.08
N LEU A 97 -24.23 15.54 -7.04
CA LEU A 97 -24.36 14.08 -6.97
C LEU A 97 -25.27 13.53 -8.08
N ARG A 98 -26.33 14.26 -8.46
CA ARG A 98 -27.16 13.92 -9.62
C ARG A 98 -26.38 14.05 -10.93
N SER A 99 -25.59 15.11 -11.09
CA SER A 99 -24.70 15.25 -12.26
C SER A 99 -23.70 14.10 -12.36
N MET A 100 -23.10 13.66 -11.25
CA MET A 100 -22.22 12.51 -11.21
C MET A 100 -22.95 11.20 -11.54
N ALA A 101 -24.16 10.99 -11.02
CA ALA A 101 -24.98 9.82 -11.33
C ALA A 101 -25.34 9.76 -12.83
N GLU A 102 -25.66 10.91 -13.43
CA GLU A 102 -25.89 11.04 -14.87
C GLU A 102 -24.66 10.64 -15.70
N ARG A 103 -23.48 11.14 -15.33
CA ARG A 103 -22.20 10.74 -15.97
C ARG A 103 -21.90 9.25 -15.77
N ALA A 104 -22.17 8.72 -14.58
CA ALA A 104 -22.02 7.29 -14.31
C ALA A 104 -22.93 6.46 -15.24
N ARG A 105 -24.15 6.93 -15.47
CA ARG A 105 -25.14 6.31 -16.37
C ARG A 105 -24.70 6.39 -17.83
N GLU A 106 -24.16 7.52 -18.27
CA GLU A 106 -23.58 7.68 -19.61
C GLU A 106 -22.47 6.65 -19.84
N LYS A 107 -21.50 6.59 -18.92
CA LYS A 107 -20.37 5.65 -19.04
C LYS A 107 -20.79 4.19 -18.95
N SER A 108 -21.75 3.89 -18.08
CA SER A 108 -22.38 2.58 -17.97
C SER A 108 -23.03 2.13 -19.29
N ARG A 109 -23.73 3.03 -19.99
CA ARG A 109 -24.35 2.76 -21.29
C ARG A 109 -23.30 2.49 -22.37
N GLU A 110 -22.20 3.25 -22.39
CA GLU A 110 -21.08 2.98 -23.30
C GLU A 110 -20.49 1.57 -23.09
N LEU A 111 -20.35 1.17 -21.83
CA LEU A 111 -19.81 -0.14 -21.44
C LEU A 111 -20.84 -1.29 -21.52
N GLY A 112 -22.12 -0.97 -21.80
CA GLY A 112 -23.19 -1.96 -21.89
C GLY A 112 -23.52 -2.67 -20.56
N VAL A 113 -23.24 -2.04 -19.42
CA VAL A 113 -23.39 -2.65 -18.09
C VAL A 113 -24.26 -1.80 -17.17
N PRO A 114 -25.48 -2.22 -16.82
CA PRO A 114 -26.34 -1.45 -15.92
C PRO A 114 -25.83 -1.50 -14.48
N VAL A 115 -25.72 -0.34 -13.83
CA VAL A 115 -25.11 -0.21 -12.50
C VAL A 115 -26.03 0.50 -11.48
N VAL A 116 -25.63 0.44 -10.21
CA VAL A 116 -26.13 1.26 -9.11
C VAL A 116 -25.08 2.29 -8.74
N PHE A 117 -25.45 3.57 -8.77
CA PHE A 117 -24.69 4.67 -8.18
C PHE A 117 -25.20 4.95 -6.78
N SER A 118 -24.30 5.13 -5.82
CA SER A 118 -24.63 5.59 -4.46
C SER A 118 -23.66 6.68 -4.01
N ALA A 119 -24.15 7.60 -3.17
CA ALA A 119 -23.34 8.61 -2.52
C ALA A 119 -23.76 8.80 -1.06
N VAL A 120 -22.78 9.01 -0.19
CA VAL A 120 -22.97 9.25 1.25
C VAL A 120 -22.35 10.57 1.69
N ASP A 121 -22.88 11.15 2.77
CA ASP A 121 -22.28 12.31 3.45
C ASP A 121 -21.08 11.92 4.33
N SER A 122 -20.45 12.92 4.94
CA SER A 122 -19.32 12.72 5.88
C SER A 122 -19.64 11.81 7.08
N GLY A 123 -20.91 11.72 7.49
CA GLY A 123 -21.36 10.80 8.53
C GLY A 123 -21.62 9.37 8.03
N GLY A 124 -21.46 9.12 6.73
CA GLY A 124 -21.77 7.85 6.09
C GLY A 124 -23.27 7.64 5.84
N ASN A 125 -24.09 8.69 5.90
CA ASN A 125 -25.52 8.59 5.62
C ASN A 125 -25.77 8.72 4.12
N LEU A 126 -26.67 7.90 3.59
CA LEU A 126 -27.02 7.89 2.17
C LEU A 126 -27.68 9.21 1.75
N LEU A 127 -27.08 9.88 0.77
CA LEU A 127 -27.61 11.11 0.15
C LEU A 127 -28.33 10.82 -1.16
N LEU A 128 -27.80 9.91 -1.97
CA LEU A 128 -28.35 9.55 -3.27
C LEU A 128 -28.09 8.06 -3.53
N LEU A 129 -29.10 7.39 -4.10
CA LEU A 129 -28.97 6.07 -4.70
C LEU A 129 -29.80 6.05 -5.98
N GLU A 130 -29.15 5.67 -7.08
CA GLU A 130 -29.78 5.51 -8.39
C GLU A 130 -29.45 4.12 -8.93
N ARG A 131 -30.49 3.32 -9.18
CA ARG A 131 -30.36 1.99 -9.77
C ARG A 131 -30.89 2.02 -11.19
N MET A 132 -30.03 1.71 -12.16
CA MET A 132 -30.45 1.56 -13.55
C MET A 132 -31.35 0.34 -13.74
N GLU A 133 -32.27 0.40 -14.71
CA GLU A 133 -33.00 -0.77 -15.14
C GLU A 133 -32.04 -1.87 -15.60
N GLY A 134 -32.30 -3.11 -15.21
CA GLY A 134 -31.44 -4.26 -15.52
C GLY A 134 -30.22 -4.43 -14.61
N ALA A 135 -29.92 -3.50 -13.70
CA ALA A 135 -28.84 -3.67 -12.73
C ALA A 135 -29.16 -4.79 -11.73
N LEU A 136 -28.13 -5.51 -11.29
CA LEU A 136 -28.27 -6.61 -10.33
C LEU A 136 -28.88 -6.12 -9.01
N LEU A 137 -29.82 -6.90 -8.43
CA LEU A 137 -30.45 -6.53 -7.15
C LEU A 137 -29.43 -6.45 -6.01
N GLY A 138 -28.44 -7.34 -6.01
CA GLY A 138 -27.35 -7.33 -5.03
C GLY A 138 -26.46 -6.08 -5.09
N SER A 139 -26.48 -5.34 -6.20
CA SER A 139 -25.65 -4.14 -6.36
C SER A 139 -26.13 -2.95 -5.52
N VAL A 140 -27.36 -2.97 -5.03
CA VAL A 140 -27.92 -1.85 -4.23
C VAL A 140 -27.12 -1.67 -2.94
N GLU A 141 -27.06 -2.72 -2.13
CA GLU A 141 -26.32 -2.70 -0.86
C GLU A 141 -24.81 -2.65 -1.09
N VAL A 142 -24.30 -3.30 -2.15
CA VAL A 142 -22.87 -3.27 -2.47
C VAL A 142 -22.42 -1.86 -2.86
N SER A 143 -23.20 -1.14 -3.68
CA SER A 143 -22.90 0.24 -4.08
C SER A 143 -22.91 1.18 -2.86
N ALA A 144 -23.94 1.09 -2.02
CA ALA A 144 -24.03 1.88 -0.79
C ALA A 144 -22.89 1.54 0.20
N GLY A 145 -22.56 0.26 0.35
CA GLY A 145 -21.46 -0.21 1.19
C GLY A 145 -20.10 0.27 0.68
N LYS A 146 -19.88 0.31 -0.64
CA LYS A 146 -18.65 0.89 -1.23
C LYS A 146 -18.52 2.39 -0.93
N ALA A 147 -19.61 3.15 -1.08
CA ALA A 147 -19.64 4.57 -0.75
C ALA A 147 -19.34 4.81 0.74
N TYR A 148 -20.01 4.05 1.62
CA TYR A 148 -19.78 4.08 3.06
C TYR A 148 -18.33 3.74 3.41
N THR A 149 -17.79 2.66 2.84
CA THR A 149 -16.43 2.19 3.11
C THR A 149 -15.41 3.25 2.70
N ALA A 150 -15.58 3.87 1.53
CA ALA A 150 -14.66 4.89 1.06
C ALA A 150 -14.68 6.15 1.95
N ASN A 151 -15.86 6.55 2.44
CA ASN A 151 -15.99 7.62 3.42
C ASN A 151 -15.43 7.23 4.81
N ALA A 152 -15.67 6.01 5.29
CA ALA A 152 -15.29 5.60 6.64
C ALA A 152 -13.78 5.39 6.81
N PHE A 153 -13.11 4.89 5.77
CA PHE A 153 -11.68 4.56 5.80
C PHE A 153 -10.80 5.58 5.07
N HIS A 154 -11.42 6.61 4.50
CA HIS A 154 -10.73 7.70 3.81
C HIS A 154 -9.84 7.23 2.64
N MET A 155 -10.26 6.17 1.96
CA MET A 155 -9.51 5.59 0.84
C MET A 155 -10.41 4.80 -0.12
N PRO A 156 -9.99 4.60 -1.36
CA PRO A 156 -10.72 3.76 -2.30
C PRO A 156 -10.88 2.31 -1.80
N THR A 157 -12.01 1.68 -2.11
CA THR A 157 -12.33 0.32 -1.61
C THR A 157 -11.38 -0.77 -2.12
N HIS A 158 -10.78 -0.58 -3.30
CA HIS A 158 -9.77 -1.50 -3.85
C HIS A 158 -8.44 -1.45 -3.09
N GLU A 159 -8.08 -0.31 -2.51
CA GLU A 159 -6.87 -0.15 -1.70
C GLU A 159 -7.08 -0.79 -0.31
N LEU A 160 -8.24 -0.53 0.31
CA LEU A 160 -8.61 -1.20 1.55
C LEU A 160 -8.65 -2.72 1.38
N GLY A 161 -9.17 -3.21 0.25
CA GLY A 161 -9.17 -4.63 -0.10
C GLY A 161 -7.78 -5.25 -0.17
N GLN A 162 -6.77 -4.50 -0.63
CA GLN A 162 -5.38 -4.98 -0.63
C GLN A 162 -4.83 -5.07 0.81
N ALA A 163 -5.13 -4.10 1.66
CA ALA A 163 -4.71 -4.08 3.05
C ALA A 163 -5.40 -5.14 3.92
N ALA A 164 -6.61 -5.57 3.53
CA ALA A 164 -7.43 -6.54 4.25
C ALA A 164 -7.19 -8.02 3.86
N ARG A 165 -6.19 -8.30 3.02
CA ARG A 165 -5.80 -9.67 2.67
C ARG A 165 -5.34 -10.46 3.91
N PRO A 166 -5.33 -11.81 3.89
CA PRO A 166 -4.90 -12.64 5.03
C PRO A 166 -3.51 -12.33 5.59
N ASP A 167 -2.59 -11.87 4.73
CA ASP A 167 -1.23 -11.44 5.05
C ASP A 167 -1.12 -9.92 5.29
N GLY A 168 -2.22 -9.20 5.13
CA GLY A 168 -2.29 -7.74 5.21
C GLY A 168 -2.52 -7.21 6.62
N PRO A 169 -2.18 -5.94 6.88
CA PRO A 169 -2.25 -5.32 8.20
C PRO A 169 -3.68 -5.13 8.73
N LEU A 170 -4.70 -5.20 7.87
CA LEU A 170 -6.11 -4.97 8.20
C LEU A 170 -6.96 -6.24 7.98
N TYR A 171 -6.36 -7.42 8.08
CA TYR A 171 -7.10 -8.68 7.92
C TYR A 171 -8.30 -8.76 8.87
N GLY A 172 -9.48 -9.08 8.34
CA GLY A 172 -10.72 -9.21 9.09
C GLY A 172 -11.46 -7.90 9.36
N ILE A 173 -11.02 -6.77 8.80
CA ILE A 173 -11.64 -5.45 8.99
C ILE A 173 -13.11 -5.43 8.56
N GLU A 174 -13.52 -6.26 7.61
CA GLU A 174 -14.91 -6.40 7.16
C GLU A 174 -15.89 -6.78 8.29
N ASN A 175 -15.38 -7.40 9.36
CA ASN A 175 -16.18 -7.79 10.53
C ASN A 175 -16.44 -6.62 11.49
N ALA A 176 -15.76 -5.49 11.34
CA ALA A 176 -15.91 -4.33 12.23
C ALA A 176 -17.28 -3.62 12.07
N ALA A 177 -17.85 -3.67 10.87
CA ALA A 177 -19.21 -3.21 10.59
C ALA A 177 -19.89 -4.20 9.64
N PRO A 178 -20.46 -5.29 10.19
CA PRO A 178 -21.02 -6.38 9.39
C PRO A 178 -22.02 -5.89 8.35
N GLY A 179 -21.80 -6.28 7.10
CA GLY A 179 -22.67 -5.94 5.96
C GLY A 179 -22.47 -4.54 5.38
N LYS A 180 -21.60 -3.70 5.95
CA LYS A 180 -21.35 -2.33 5.44
C LYS A 180 -20.02 -2.18 4.72
N ILE A 181 -19.01 -2.97 5.12
CA ILE A 181 -17.64 -2.83 4.60
C ILE A 181 -17.48 -3.68 3.34
N ILE A 182 -17.10 -3.03 2.23
CA ILE A 182 -16.88 -3.69 0.94
C ILE A 182 -15.40 -3.55 0.54
N LEU A 183 -14.74 -4.70 0.40
CA LEU A 183 -13.28 -4.81 0.21
C LEU A 183 -12.87 -5.00 -1.26
N PHE A 184 -13.70 -4.59 -2.21
CA PHE A 184 -13.38 -4.63 -3.63
C PHE A 184 -13.78 -3.33 -4.32
N GLY A 185 -13.11 -3.04 -5.44
CA GLY A 185 -13.12 -1.73 -6.11
C GLY A 185 -14.49 -1.25 -6.57
N GLY A 186 -14.60 0.08 -6.69
CA GLY A 186 -15.81 0.79 -7.13
C GLY A 186 -16.30 1.86 -6.14
N GLY A 187 -15.70 1.97 -4.95
CA GLY A 187 -15.94 3.06 -4.02
C GLY A 187 -14.75 4.01 -3.91
N PHE A 188 -15.02 5.32 -3.87
CA PHE A 188 -14.02 6.39 -3.79
C PHE A 188 -14.45 7.49 -2.81
N PRO A 189 -13.51 8.08 -2.06
CA PRO A 189 -13.80 9.19 -1.16
C PRO A 189 -14.17 10.44 -1.98
N TYR A 190 -15.12 11.23 -1.48
CA TYR A 190 -15.47 12.53 -2.04
C TYR A 190 -14.64 13.60 -1.33
N VAL A 191 -13.67 14.18 -2.03
CA VAL A 191 -12.75 15.20 -1.47
C VAL A 191 -13.15 16.58 -1.99
N SER A 192 -13.43 17.51 -1.08
CA SER A 192 -13.76 18.90 -1.41
C SER A 192 -13.17 19.86 -0.37
N GLY A 193 -12.54 20.94 -0.82
CA GLY A 193 -11.71 21.81 0.00
C GLY A 193 -10.56 21.07 0.69
N GLY A 194 -10.00 20.04 0.05
CA GLY A 194 -8.96 19.18 0.62
C GLY A 194 -9.41 18.32 1.81
N LYS A 195 -10.72 18.18 2.03
CA LYS A 195 -11.30 17.36 3.11
C LYS A 195 -12.22 16.30 2.52
N ILE A 196 -12.26 15.14 3.16
CA ILE A 196 -13.23 14.11 2.83
C ILE A 196 -14.57 14.53 3.42
N VAL A 197 -15.55 14.74 2.55
CA VAL A 197 -16.89 15.21 2.91
C VAL A 197 -17.97 14.18 2.59
N GLY A 198 -17.58 12.99 2.13
CA GLY A 198 -18.46 11.90 1.77
C GLY A 198 -17.74 10.80 1.00
N GLY A 199 -18.51 9.96 0.34
CA GLY A 199 -18.00 8.91 -0.54
C GLY A 199 -19.02 8.53 -1.61
N ILE A 200 -18.52 8.02 -2.74
CA ILE A 200 -19.35 7.48 -3.82
C ILE A 200 -19.08 5.99 -4.01
N GLY A 201 -20.04 5.28 -4.59
CA GLY A 201 -19.96 3.86 -4.89
C GLY A 201 -20.66 3.51 -6.19
N ILE A 202 -20.04 2.65 -6.98
CA ILE A 202 -20.61 2.01 -8.16
C ILE A 202 -20.64 0.50 -7.96
N SER A 203 -21.75 -0.13 -8.36
CA SER A 203 -21.81 -1.60 -8.45
C SER A 203 -22.72 -2.07 -9.57
N GLY A 204 -22.26 -3.02 -10.38
CA GLY A 204 -23.10 -3.73 -11.35
C GLY A 204 -22.31 -4.53 -12.38
N GLY A 205 -21.08 -4.10 -12.69
CA GLY A 205 -20.19 -4.78 -13.63
C GLY A 205 -19.08 -5.58 -12.96
N THR A 206 -17.99 -5.77 -13.70
CA THR A 206 -16.73 -6.23 -13.10
C THR A 206 -16.16 -5.14 -12.19
N VAL A 207 -15.21 -5.50 -11.33
CA VAL A 207 -14.56 -4.55 -10.42
C VAL A 207 -13.88 -3.42 -11.21
N GLU A 208 -13.26 -3.75 -12.35
CA GLU A 208 -12.61 -2.80 -13.24
C GLU A 208 -13.62 -1.83 -13.87
N GLN A 209 -14.77 -2.34 -14.33
CA GLN A 209 -15.85 -1.51 -14.88
C GLN A 209 -16.43 -0.57 -13.83
N ASP A 210 -16.69 -1.08 -12.61
CA ASP A 210 -17.18 -0.26 -11.50
C ASP A 210 -16.21 0.89 -11.18
N MET A 211 -14.90 0.62 -11.19
CA MET A 211 -13.86 1.64 -10.96
C MET A 211 -13.77 2.65 -12.11
N GLU A 212 -13.87 2.20 -13.37
CA GLU A 212 -13.83 3.07 -14.55
C GLU A 212 -15.02 4.05 -14.54
N ILE A 213 -16.24 3.53 -14.28
CA ILE A 213 -17.46 4.33 -14.19
C ILE A 213 -17.36 5.34 -13.03
N ALA A 214 -16.88 4.91 -11.86
CA ALA A 214 -16.74 5.79 -10.71
C ALA A 214 -15.77 6.96 -10.98
N ARG A 215 -14.60 6.69 -11.57
CA ARG A 215 -13.64 7.75 -11.93
C ARG A 215 -14.23 8.72 -12.96
N TYR A 216 -14.88 8.20 -14.00
CA TYR A 216 -15.54 9.04 -15.01
C TYR A 216 -16.63 9.94 -14.41
N ALA A 217 -17.40 9.40 -13.46
CA ALA A 217 -18.43 10.14 -12.72
C ALA A 217 -17.84 11.26 -11.85
N MET A 218 -16.63 11.09 -11.32
CA MET A 218 -15.95 12.08 -10.48
C MET A 218 -15.28 13.22 -11.23
N SER A 219 -15.00 13.07 -12.52
CA SER A 219 -14.38 14.12 -13.34
C SER A 219 -15.39 15.21 -13.76
N VAL A 220 -16.02 15.87 -12.77
CA VAL A 220 -17.02 16.95 -12.92
C VAL A 220 -16.42 18.33 -13.02
#